data_AF-A0A5S4ZMF4-F1
#
_entry.id   AF-A0A5S4ZMF4-F1
#
_cell.length_a   1.000
_cell.length_b   1.000
_cell.length_c   1.000
_cell.angle_alpha   90.00
_cell.angle_beta   90.00
_cell.angle_gamma   90.00
#
_symmetry.space_group_name_H-M   'P 1'
#
loop_
_entity.id
_entity.type
_entity.pdbx_description
1 polymer ?
#
loop_
_entity_poly.entity_id
_entity_poly.type
_entity_poly.pdbx_seq_one_letter_code
_entity_poly.pdbx_strand_id
1 'polypeptide(L)'
;MFNAARALLALKQLDSKKHSGVISLFNQHFVKSGIINRTAGRDLNKARVRRESSDYADFYLVSKEETYTQLETAKRFLKIVKLAIEKWQ
;
A
#
# COMPACT_ATOMS: atom_id res chain seq x y z
N MET A 1 -4.83 -1.33 -2.99
CA MET A 1 -3.83 -1.01 -1.93
C MET A 1 -3.63 0.49 -1.75
N PHE A 2 -3.22 1.24 -2.80
CA PHE A 2 -3.01 2.69 -2.72
C PHE A 2 -4.16 3.48 -2.08
N ASN A 3 -5.39 3.29 -2.55
CA ASN A 3 -6.57 3.97 -1.99
C ASN A 3 -6.84 3.59 -0.53
N ALA A 4 -6.52 2.36 -0.11
CA ALA A 4 -6.66 1.95 1.28
C ALA A 4 -5.61 2.65 2.18
N ALA A 5 -4.39 2.86 1.69
CA ALA A 5 -3.42 3.70 2.38
C ALA A 5 -3.90 5.16 2.49
N ARG A 6 -4.51 5.71 1.44
CA ARG A 6 -5.14 7.05 1.47
C ARG A 6 -6.30 7.13 2.46
N ALA A 7 -7.11 6.08 2.59
CA ALA A 7 -8.21 6.05 3.57
C ALA A 7 -7.70 6.23 5.01
N LEU A 8 -6.59 5.57 5.38
CA LEU A 8 -5.97 5.79 6.69
C LEU A 8 -5.42 7.22 6.84
N LEU A 9 -4.77 7.74 5.80
CA LEU A 9 -4.27 9.12 5.84
C LEU A 9 -5.38 10.15 6.03
N ALA A 10 -6.56 9.91 5.46
CA ALA A 10 -7.73 10.76 5.64
C ALA A 10 -8.16 10.88 7.11
N LEU A 11 -8.01 9.82 7.93
CA LEU A 11 -8.27 9.88 9.38
C LEU A 11 -7.36 10.87 10.12
N LYS A 12 -6.21 11.21 9.53
CA LYS A 12 -5.27 12.20 10.04
C LYS A 12 -5.30 13.51 9.23
N GLN A 13 -6.25 13.67 8.30
CA GLN A 13 -6.34 14.81 7.39
C GLN A 13 -5.05 15.04 6.57
N LEU A 14 -4.36 13.96 6.22
CA LEU A 14 -3.14 13.99 5.42
C LEU A 14 -3.44 13.54 3.98
N ASP A 15 -2.80 14.18 3.00
CA ASP A 15 -2.85 13.73 1.61
C ASP A 15 -1.63 14.22 0.81
N SER A 16 -1.45 13.70 -0.40
CA SER A 16 -0.44 14.18 -1.34
C SER A 16 -0.90 14.04 -2.78
N LYS A 17 -0.57 15.04 -3.60
CA LYS A 17 -0.79 14.99 -5.06
C LYS A 17 0.09 13.96 -5.76
N LYS A 18 1.19 13.52 -5.13
CA LYS A 18 2.13 12.53 -5.68
C LYS A 18 1.88 11.16 -5.07
N HIS A 19 1.85 10.11 -5.90
CA HIS A 19 1.73 8.72 -5.41
C HIS A 19 2.83 8.35 -4.40
N SER A 20 4.07 8.74 -4.67
CA SER A 20 5.19 8.53 -3.75
C SER A 20 5.02 9.29 -2.42
N GLY A 21 4.41 10.48 -2.47
CA GLY A 21 4.09 11.27 -1.28
C GLY A 21 3.06 10.58 -0.38
N VAL A 22 2.00 10.02 -0.96
CA VAL A 22 1.01 9.22 -0.21
C VAL A 22 1.67 8.03 0.50
N ILE A 23 2.54 7.29 -0.20
CA ILE A 23 3.24 6.14 0.41
C ILE A 23 4.21 6.59 1.51
N SER A 24 4.91 7.71 1.31
CA SER A 24 5.81 8.28 2.32
C SER A 24 5.04 8.67 3.58
N LEU A 25 3.93 9.40 3.44
CA LEU A 25 3.08 9.78 4.56
C LEU A 25 2.51 8.55 5.28
N PHE A 26 2.05 7.54 4.54
CA PHE A 26 1.59 6.29 5.13
C PHE A 26 2.68 5.62 5.96
N ASN A 27 3.89 5.50 5.42
CA ASN A 27 5.01 4.91 6.13
C ASN A 27 5.41 5.75 7.37
N GLN A 28 5.40 7.07 7.26
CA GLN A 28 5.74 7.96 8.37
C GLN A 28 4.73 7.89 9.51
N HIS A 29 3.44 7.95 9.21
CA HIS A 29 2.41 8.15 10.24
C HIS A 29 1.77 6.87 10.76
N PHE A 30 1.85 5.76 10.01
CA PHE A 30 1.24 4.49 10.39
C PHE A 30 2.27 3.38 10.59
N VAL A 31 3.33 3.32 9.78
CA VAL A 31 4.33 2.26 9.89
C VAL A 31 5.40 2.58 10.93
N LYS A 32 6.01 3.77 10.87
CA LYS A 32 7.05 4.17 11.85
C LYS A 32 6.50 4.34 13.27
N SER A 33 5.23 4.71 13.40
CA SER A 33 4.51 4.83 14.68
C SER A 33 4.10 3.47 15.27
N GLY A 34 4.28 2.36 14.55
CA GLY A 34 3.95 1.02 15.02
C GLY A 34 2.47 0.62 14.89
N ILE A 35 1.60 1.52 14.40
CA ILE A 35 0.16 1.25 14.20
C ILE A 35 -0.05 0.15 13.14
N ILE A 36 0.80 0.17 12.11
CA ILE A 36 0.81 -0.80 11.02
C ILE A 36 2.19 -1.47 10.97
N ASN A 37 2.22 -2.79 10.78
CA ASN A 37 3.47 -3.54 10.67
C ASN A 37 4.29 -3.09 9.44
N ARG A 38 5.62 -3.04 9.59
CA ARG A 38 6.60 -2.75 8.53
C ARG A 38 6.41 -3.56 7.25
N THR A 39 5.96 -4.81 7.34
CA THR A 39 5.70 -5.65 6.17
C THR A 39 4.65 -5.03 5.25
N ALA A 40 3.58 -4.45 5.80
CA ALA A 40 2.55 -3.80 4.98
C ALA A 40 3.07 -2.55 4.25
N GLY A 41 3.97 -1.78 4.87
CA GLY A 41 4.65 -0.66 4.21
C GLY A 41 5.54 -1.12 3.05
N ARG A 42 6.28 -2.22 3.23
CA ARG A 42 7.09 -2.84 2.17
C ARG A 42 6.21 -3.37 1.03
N ASP A 43 5.11 -4.04 1.37
CA ASP A 43 4.16 -4.58 0.40
C ASP A 43 3.53 -3.48 -0.45
N LEU A 44 3.16 -2.35 0.15
CA LEU A 44 2.64 -1.19 -0.57
C LEU A 44 3.66 -0.62 -1.55
N ASN A 45 4.93 -0.49 -1.15
CA ASN A 45 5.97 0.00 -2.04
C ASN A 45 6.26 -0.97 -3.19
N LYS A 46 6.34 -2.28 -2.90
CA LYS A 46 6.50 -3.32 -3.93
C LYS A 46 5.34 -3.31 -4.92
N ALA A 47 4.11 -3.15 -4.44
CA ALA A 47 2.93 -3.04 -5.30
C ALA A 47 2.99 -1.81 -6.23
N ARG A 48 3.48 -0.66 -5.74
CA ARG A 48 3.71 0.52 -6.58
C ARG A 48 4.72 0.23 -7.69
N VAL A 49 5.89 -0.32 -7.33
CA VAL A 49 6.95 -0.64 -8.30
C VAL A 49 6.45 -1.63 -9.34
N ARG A 50 5.78 -2.72 -8.93
CA ARG A 50 5.19 -3.69 -9.87
C ARG A 50 4.20 -3.04 -10.83
N ARG A 51 3.32 -2.16 -10.33
CA ARG A 51 2.38 -1.43 -11.18
C ARG A 51 3.12 -0.55 -12.19
N GLU A 52 4.11 0.22 -11.76
CA GLU A 52 4.87 1.09 -12.65
C GLU A 52 5.63 0.29 -13.72
N SER A 53 6.28 -0.81 -13.34
CA SER A 53 6.95 -1.70 -14.30
C SER A 53 5.95 -2.33 -15.27
N SER A 54 4.79 -2.78 -14.79
CA SER A 54 3.76 -3.38 -15.63
C SER A 54 3.10 -2.40 -16.60
N ASP A 55 2.93 -1.15 -16.19
CA ASP A 55 2.21 -0.14 -16.97
C ASP A 55 3.13 0.58 -17.97
N TYR A 56 4.43 0.71 -17.66
CA TYR A 56 5.33 1.64 -18.37
C TYR A 56 6.66 1.04 -18.82
N ALA A 57 7.01 -0.20 -18.50
CA ALA A 57 8.23 -0.82 -19.04
C ALA A 57 7.98 -1.33 -20.46
N ASP A 58 8.99 -1.17 -21.34
CA ASP A 58 8.93 -1.67 -22.72
C ASP A 58 8.72 -3.19 -22.78
N PHE A 59 9.29 -3.91 -21.81
CA PHE A 59 9.10 -5.35 -21.63
C PHE A 59 8.86 -5.66 -20.14
N TYR A 60 7.68 -6.20 -19.84
CA TYR A 60 7.34 -6.70 -18.51
C TYR A 60 6.74 -8.10 -18.61
N LEU A 61 7.49 -9.11 -18.14
CA LEU A 61 7.01 -10.48 -18.06
C LEU A 61 6.60 -10.76 -16.61
N VAL A 62 5.37 -11.27 -16.44
CA VAL A 62 4.83 -11.64 -15.13
C VAL A 62 4.22 -13.03 -15.20
N SER A 63 4.52 -13.87 -14.22
CA SER A 63 3.92 -15.19 -14.12
C SER A 63 2.53 -15.16 -13.46
N LYS A 64 1.79 -16.26 -13.62
CA LYS A 64 0.51 -16.45 -12.93
C LYS A 64 0.71 -16.49 -11.41
N GLU A 65 1.80 -17.10 -10.96
CA GLU A 65 2.17 -17.24 -9.55
C GLU A 65 2.51 -15.89 -8.93
N GLU A 66 3.23 -15.02 -9.65
CA GLU A 66 3.53 -13.66 -9.22
C GLU A 66 2.26 -12.81 -9.10
N THR A 67 1.36 -12.94 -10.08
CA THR A 67 0.06 -12.27 -10.08
C THR A 67 -0.80 -12.71 -8.90
N TYR A 68 -0.86 -14.01 -8.63
CA TYR A 68 -1.58 -14.57 -7.49
C TYR A 68 -0.98 -14.08 -6.16
N THR A 69 0.35 -14.05 -6.06
CA THR A 69 1.06 -13.52 -4.89
C THR A 69 0.73 -12.05 -4.64
N GLN A 70 0.65 -11.25 -5.70
CA GLN A 70 0.27 -9.84 -5.63
C GLN A 70 -1.20 -9.67 -5.18
N LEU A 71 -2.12 -10.50 -5.68
CA LEU A 71 -3.52 -10.51 -5.27
C LEU A 71 -3.67 -10.82 -3.78
N GLU A 72 -3.02 -11.88 -3.29
CA GLU A 72 -3.07 -12.27 -1.88
C GLU A 72 -2.43 -11.20 -0.98
N THR A 73 -1.36 -10.55 -1.44
CA THR A 73 -0.76 -9.41 -0.76
C THR A 73 -1.75 -8.24 -0.65
N ALA A 74 -2.47 -7.93 -1.73
CA ALA A 74 -3.48 -6.87 -1.72
C ALA A 74 -4.64 -7.18 -0.75
N LYS A 75 -5.13 -8.43 -0.72
CA LYS A 75 -6.17 -8.87 0.23
C LYS A 75 -5.71 -8.72 1.68
N ARG A 76 -4.51 -9.18 2.02
CA ARG A 76 -3.94 -9.03 3.36
C ARG A 76 -3.79 -7.55 3.75
N PHE A 77 -3.30 -6.72 2.83
CA PHE A 77 -3.16 -5.29 3.06
C PHE A 77 -4.51 -4.62 3.36
N LEU A 78 -5.55 -4.95 2.58
CA LEU A 78 -6.91 -4.43 2.81
C LEU A 78 -7.44 -4.83 4.19
N LYS A 79 -7.24 -6.08 4.61
CA LYS A 79 -7.63 -6.56 5.94
C LYS A 79 -6.93 -5.78 7.05
N ILE A 80 -5.63 -5.56 6.92
CA ILE A 80 -4.83 -4.77 7.88
C ILE A 80 -5.37 -3.34 8.00
N VAL A 81 -5.63 -2.68 6.86
CA VAL A 81 -6.17 -1.33 6.84
C VAL A 81 -7.55 -1.27 7.47
N LYS A 82 -8.45 -2.21 7.13
CA LYS A 82 -9.80 -2.29 7.69
C LYS A 82 -9.76 -2.39 9.22
N LEU A 83 -8.98 -3.32 9.76
CA LEU A 83 -8.81 -3.49 11.21
C LEU A 83 -8.24 -2.24 11.89
N ALA A 84 -7.34 -1.51 11.22
CA ALA A 84 -6.78 -0.28 11.76
C ALA A 84 -7.81 0.86 11.78
N ILE A 85 -8.69 0.94 10.78
CA ILE A 85 -9.80 1.91 10.75
C ILE A 85 -10.84 1.58 11.83
N GLU A 86 -11.21 0.30 11.99
CA GLU A 86 -12.17 -0.14 13.01
C GLU A 86 -11.68 0.17 14.43
N LYS A 87 -10.37 0.06 14.69
CA LYS A 87 -9.77 0.46 15.97
C LYS A 87 -9.64 1.98 16.17
N TRP A 88 -9.91 2.77 15.14
CA TRP A 88 -9.82 4.22 15.17
C TRP A 88 -11.14 4.88 15.59
N GLN A 89 -12.25 4.15 15.52
CA GLN A 89 -13.57 4.54 16.00
C GLN A 89 -13.71 4.21 17.48
#